data_AF-A0A832FRJ9-F1
#
_entry.id   AF-A0A832FRJ9-F1
#
_cell.length_a   1.000
_cell.length_b   1.000
_cell.length_c   1.000
_cell.angle_alpha   90.00
_cell.angle_beta   90.00
_cell.angle_gamma   90.00
#
_symmetry.space_group_name_H-M   'P 1'
#
loop_
_entity.id
_entity.type
_entity.pdbx_description
1 polymer ?
#
loop_
_entity_poly.entity_id
_entity_poly.type
_entity_poly.pdbx_seq_one_letter_code
_entity_poly.pdbx_strand_id
1 'polypeptide(L)'
;MSRTEDKVIIKIELSRGEYEALKAISRREGYNLVSEYVKSVVKKALEERGEKVEGLSVKELSEAIGKRIERIVSDLMNPYTGKIDDISRKISDIITILESISQEKEKTAKTIVREAKKPITAIERLKSQGVVFSEDVQWMKSPEKFFEKLKKEGAIVLEYGGERIAIDSDLWESFREEVQSISIRDVDEASTLIESSLGESAGKLFRKLAKIGLLLYDEDNGVWVLRVQDIGPTSG
;
A
#
# COMPACT_ATOMS: atom_id res chain seq x y z
N MET A 1 -16.46 -5.88 -55.78
CA MET A 1 -15.65 -7.07 -55.39
C MET A 1 -14.56 -6.56 -54.46
N SER A 2 -14.65 -6.86 -53.17
CA SER A 2 -13.67 -6.40 -52.18
C SER A 2 -12.42 -7.27 -52.31
N ARG A 3 -11.27 -6.67 -52.63
CA ARG A 3 -9.96 -7.33 -52.58
C ARG A 3 -9.71 -7.73 -51.13
N THR A 4 -9.71 -9.03 -50.85
CA THR A 4 -9.20 -9.56 -49.58
C THR A 4 -7.70 -9.27 -49.55
N GLU A 5 -7.25 -8.40 -48.64
CA GLU A 5 -5.82 -8.20 -48.41
C GLU A 5 -5.19 -9.52 -47.94
N ASP A 6 -4.15 -9.98 -48.63
CA ASP A 6 -3.33 -11.10 -48.17
C ASP A 6 -2.63 -10.71 -46.86
N LYS A 7 -3.13 -11.25 -45.74
CA LYS A 7 -2.57 -10.99 -44.41
C LYS A 7 -1.49 -12.02 -44.08
N VAL A 8 -0.26 -11.55 -43.84
CA VAL A 8 0.85 -12.39 -43.36
C VAL A 8 0.97 -12.23 -41.83
N ILE A 9 1.07 -13.35 -41.12
CA ILE A 9 1.23 -13.37 -39.66
C ILE A 9 2.70 -13.58 -39.32
N ILE A 10 3.28 -12.66 -38.54
CA ILE A 10 4.62 -12.77 -37.98
C ILE A 10 4.47 -13.18 -36.50
N LYS A 11 5.03 -14.33 -36.13
CA LYS A 11 5.11 -14.78 -34.74
C LYS A 11 6.50 -14.47 -34.18
N ILE A 12 6.56 -13.79 -33.05
CA ILE A 12 7.79 -13.50 -32.31
C ILE A 12 7.65 -14.16 -30.94
N GLU A 13 8.64 -14.95 -30.55
CA GLU A 13 8.69 -15.54 -29.21
C GLU A 13 9.55 -14.65 -28.31
N LEU A 14 8.96 -14.25 -27.19
CA LEU A 14 9.58 -13.39 -26.19
C LEU A 14 9.37 -14.03 -24.82
N SER A 15 10.36 -13.94 -23.95
CA SER A 15 10.18 -14.22 -22.53
C SER A 15 9.18 -13.24 -21.91
N ARG A 16 8.66 -13.61 -20.74
CA ARG A 16 7.70 -12.76 -20.00
C ARG A 16 8.29 -11.38 -19.67
N GLY A 17 9.58 -11.33 -19.32
CA GLY A 17 10.27 -10.08 -19.00
C GLY A 17 10.43 -9.18 -20.24
N GLU A 18 10.80 -9.75 -21.37
CA GLU A 18 10.96 -9.01 -22.64
C GLU A 18 9.63 -8.45 -23.13
N TYR A 19 8.53 -9.20 -23.00
CA TYR A 19 7.21 -8.71 -23.36
C TYR A 19 6.74 -7.55 -22.47
N GLU A 20 6.94 -7.63 -21.15
CA GLU A 20 6.56 -6.54 -20.23
C GLU A 20 7.40 -5.29 -20.46
N ALA A 21 8.70 -5.44 -20.74
CA ALA A 21 9.56 -4.31 -21.12
C ALA A 21 9.08 -3.65 -22.43
N LEU A 22 8.77 -4.45 -23.46
CA LEU A 22 8.26 -3.96 -24.74
C LEU A 22 6.91 -3.26 -24.59
N LYS A 23 6.04 -3.77 -23.72
CA LYS A 23 4.74 -3.17 -23.36
C LYS A 23 4.92 -1.82 -22.66
N ALA A 24 5.84 -1.71 -21.71
CA ALA A 24 6.15 -0.44 -21.05
C ALA A 24 6.67 0.62 -22.04
N ILE A 25 7.56 0.22 -22.95
CA ILE A 25 8.09 1.10 -24.00
C ILE A 25 6.98 1.55 -24.95
N SER A 26 6.12 0.63 -25.41
CA SER A 26 5.02 0.95 -26.32
C SER A 26 4.09 2.03 -25.75
N ARG A 27 3.73 1.92 -24.47
CA ARG A 27 2.89 2.92 -23.77
C ARG A 27 3.58 4.27 -23.64
N ARG A 28 4.88 4.27 -23.35
CA ARG A 28 5.68 5.51 -23.23
C ARG A 28 5.76 6.25 -24.56
N GLU A 29 5.80 5.54 -25.68
CA GLU A 29 5.77 6.14 -27.02
C GLU A 29 4.35 6.42 -27.54
N GLY A 30 3.31 6.24 -26.70
CA GLY A 30 1.93 6.59 -27.01
C GLY A 30 1.14 5.50 -27.75
N TYR A 31 1.67 4.28 -27.85
CA TYR A 31 0.98 3.14 -28.46
C TYR A 31 0.21 2.34 -27.43
N ASN A 32 -1.04 1.99 -27.77
CA ASN A 32 -1.91 1.16 -26.92
C ASN A 32 -1.66 -0.34 -27.11
N LEU A 33 -1.19 -0.73 -28.29
CA LEU A 33 -0.93 -2.11 -28.67
C LEU A 33 0.56 -2.32 -28.99
N VAL A 34 1.15 -3.34 -28.39
CA VAL A 34 2.53 -3.76 -28.65
C VAL A 34 2.73 -4.09 -30.14
N SER A 35 1.72 -4.68 -30.78
CA SER A 35 1.76 -5.01 -32.21
C SER A 35 1.83 -3.77 -33.11
N GLU A 36 1.18 -2.67 -32.75
CA GLU A 36 1.24 -1.41 -33.49
C GLU A 36 2.59 -0.73 -33.31
N TYR A 37 3.11 -0.76 -32.09
CA TYR A 37 4.46 -0.27 -31.78
C TYR A 37 5.51 -1.03 -32.60
N VAL A 38 5.48 -2.37 -32.60
CA VAL A 38 6.41 -3.19 -33.39
C VAL A 38 6.29 -2.90 -34.89
N LYS A 39 5.07 -2.74 -35.43
CA LYS A 39 4.88 -2.34 -36.83
C LYS A 39 5.51 -0.97 -37.13
N SER A 40 5.37 -0.01 -36.23
CA SER A 40 5.95 1.33 -36.40
C SER A 40 7.47 1.31 -36.40
N VAL A 41 8.09 0.49 -35.54
CA VAL A 41 9.54 0.32 -35.46
C VAL A 41 10.08 -0.33 -36.73
N VAL A 42 9.41 -1.39 -37.22
CA VAL A 42 9.76 -2.04 -38.48
C VAL A 42 9.63 -1.06 -39.66
N LYS A 43 8.55 -0.27 -39.70
CA LYS A 43 8.33 0.72 -40.77
C LYS A 43 9.39 1.82 -40.78
N LYS A 44 9.70 2.42 -39.63
CA LYS A 44 10.77 3.43 -39.49
C LYS A 44 12.13 2.87 -39.92
N ALA A 45 12.43 1.63 -39.53
CA ALA A 45 13.68 0.97 -39.89
C ALA A 45 13.81 0.70 -41.41
N LEU A 46 12.70 0.49 -42.12
CA LEU A 46 12.68 0.36 -43.58
C LEU A 46 12.81 1.72 -44.27
N GLU A 47 12.19 2.76 -43.72
CA GLU A 47 12.25 4.14 -44.26
C GLU A 47 13.66 4.75 -44.12
N GLU A 48 14.37 4.48 -43.01
CA GLU A 48 15.73 4.99 -42.73
C GLU A 48 16.82 4.47 -43.68
N ARG A 49 16.58 3.37 -44.41
CA ARG A 49 17.58 2.77 -45.30
C ARG A 49 17.44 3.09 -46.78
N GLY A 50 16.37 3.77 -47.20
CA GLY A 50 16.16 4.12 -48.61
C GLY A 50 16.13 2.91 -49.57
N GLU A 51 15.92 1.68 -49.06
CA GLU A 51 15.82 0.48 -49.88
C GLU A 51 14.46 0.49 -50.59
N LYS A 52 14.46 0.69 -51.92
CA LYS A 52 13.33 0.33 -52.76
C LYS A 52 13.08 -1.17 -52.59
N VAL A 53 11.97 -1.52 -51.98
CA VAL A 53 11.52 -2.91 -51.74
C VAL A 53 11.01 -3.55 -53.03
N GLU A 54 11.79 -3.48 -54.11
CA GLU A 54 11.51 -4.17 -55.37
C GLU A 54 12.58 -5.24 -55.58
N GLY A 55 12.23 -6.50 -55.28
CA GLY A 55 13.00 -7.68 -55.72
C GLY A 55 13.53 -8.63 -54.63
N LEU A 56 13.36 -8.34 -53.33
CA LEU A 56 13.76 -9.26 -52.26
C LEU A 56 12.67 -10.32 -52.02
N SER A 57 13.05 -11.60 -51.94
CA SER A 57 12.08 -12.64 -51.60
C SER A 57 11.57 -12.42 -50.17
N VAL A 58 10.29 -12.71 -49.93
CA VAL A 58 9.63 -12.56 -48.62
C VAL A 58 10.41 -13.24 -47.49
N LYS A 59 11.14 -14.32 -47.81
CA LYS A 59 11.96 -15.08 -46.87
C LYS A 59 13.23 -14.32 -46.44
N GLU A 60 13.94 -13.71 -47.38
CA GLU A 60 15.14 -12.92 -47.10
C GLU A 60 14.80 -11.64 -46.32
N LEU A 61 13.67 -11.00 -46.68
CA LEU A 61 13.15 -9.87 -45.93
C LEU A 61 12.78 -10.26 -44.50
N SER A 62 12.16 -11.44 -44.31
CA SER A 62 11.77 -11.94 -43.00
C SER A 62 12.96 -12.28 -42.09
N GLU A 63 14.02 -12.88 -42.64
CA GLU A 63 15.23 -13.20 -41.89
C GLU A 63 16.03 -11.93 -41.54
N ALA A 64 16.10 -10.97 -42.46
CA ALA A 64 16.73 -9.68 -42.22
C ALA A 64 15.99 -8.88 -41.15
N ILE A 65 14.66 -8.84 -41.20
CA ILE A 65 13.81 -8.20 -40.18
C ILE A 65 13.92 -8.92 -38.84
N GLY A 66 13.91 -10.26 -38.82
CA GLY A 66 14.04 -11.06 -37.60
C GLY A 66 15.35 -10.79 -36.85
N LYS A 67 16.50 -10.90 -37.54
CA LYS A 67 17.83 -10.58 -36.96
C LYS A 67 17.93 -9.13 -36.50
N ARG A 68 17.24 -8.21 -37.18
CA ARG A 68 17.22 -6.79 -36.81
C ARG A 68 16.37 -6.52 -35.58
N ILE A 69 15.19 -7.13 -35.48
CA ILE A 69 14.34 -7.06 -34.29
C ILE A 69 15.08 -7.65 -33.10
N GLU A 70 15.72 -8.80 -33.27
CA GLU A 70 16.52 -9.44 -32.22
C GLU A 70 17.66 -8.51 -31.74
N ARG A 71 18.37 -7.86 -32.68
CA ARG A 71 19.40 -6.88 -32.33
C ARG A 71 18.84 -5.63 -31.65
N ILE A 72 17.72 -5.08 -32.14
CA ILE A 72 17.08 -3.90 -31.55
C ILE A 72 16.52 -4.21 -30.17
N VAL A 73 15.92 -5.38 -29.97
CA VAL A 73 15.46 -5.86 -28.67
C VAL A 73 16.65 -6.03 -27.73
N SER A 74 17.74 -6.65 -28.19
CA SER A 74 18.98 -6.82 -27.40
C SER A 74 19.63 -5.47 -27.03
N ASP A 75 19.76 -4.56 -28.00
CA ASP A 75 20.32 -3.22 -27.82
C ASP A 75 19.43 -2.34 -26.93
N LEU A 76 18.11 -2.50 -27.03
CA LEU A 76 17.15 -1.84 -26.14
C LEU A 76 17.16 -2.46 -24.76
N MET A 77 17.42 -3.75 -24.60
CA MET A 77 17.43 -4.47 -23.31
C MET A 77 18.71 -4.21 -22.50
N ASN A 78 19.88 -4.18 -23.15
CA ASN A 78 21.19 -4.05 -22.49
C ASN A 78 21.31 -2.85 -21.51
N PRO A 79 20.79 -1.66 -21.82
CA PRO A 79 20.79 -0.53 -20.87
C PRO A 79 19.85 -0.74 -19.66
N TYR A 80 18.80 -1.54 -19.81
CA TYR A 80 17.83 -1.78 -18.73
C TYR A 80 18.20 -3.01 -17.90
N THR A 81 18.89 -4.01 -18.45
CA THR A 81 19.52 -5.06 -17.64
C THR A 81 20.56 -4.46 -16.69
N GLY A 82 21.40 -3.54 -17.19
CA GLY A 82 22.35 -2.79 -16.35
C GLY A 82 21.65 -1.96 -15.26
N LYS A 83 20.53 -1.29 -15.58
CA LYS A 83 19.76 -0.55 -14.57
C LYS A 83 19.06 -1.46 -13.55
N ILE A 84 18.63 -2.65 -13.94
CA ILE A 84 18.06 -3.65 -13.03
C ILE A 84 19.15 -4.20 -12.11
N ASP A 85 20.36 -4.42 -12.61
CA ASP A 85 21.50 -4.82 -11.78
C ASP A 85 21.90 -3.70 -10.81
N ASP A 86 21.90 -2.44 -11.25
CA ASP A 86 22.13 -1.28 -10.37
C ASP A 86 21.03 -1.13 -9.31
N ILE A 87 19.77 -1.37 -9.67
CA ILE A 87 18.65 -1.38 -8.71
C ILE A 87 18.83 -2.55 -7.74
N SER A 88 19.21 -3.73 -8.21
CA SER A 88 19.44 -4.90 -7.38
C SER A 88 20.60 -4.66 -6.39
N ARG A 89 21.70 -4.05 -6.85
CA ARG A 89 22.81 -3.61 -6.00
C ARG A 89 22.34 -2.60 -4.95
N LYS A 90 21.59 -1.57 -5.35
CA LYS A 90 21.03 -0.58 -4.43
C LYS A 90 20.07 -1.21 -3.41
N ILE A 91 19.27 -2.19 -3.82
CA ILE A 91 18.39 -2.96 -2.91
C ILE A 91 19.24 -3.75 -1.92
N SER A 92 20.30 -4.44 -2.37
CA SER A 92 21.23 -5.14 -1.49
C SER A 92 21.93 -4.19 -0.52
N ASP A 93 22.39 -3.03 -0.98
CA ASP A 93 23.01 -2.01 -0.14
C ASP A 93 22.02 -1.48 0.90
N ILE A 94 20.78 -1.23 0.51
CA ILE A 94 19.69 -0.82 1.42
C ILE A 94 19.42 -1.92 2.45
N ILE A 95 19.36 -3.19 2.04
CA ILE A 95 19.19 -4.33 2.97
C ILE A 95 20.34 -4.38 3.97
N THR A 96 21.60 -4.24 3.53
CA THR A 96 22.77 -4.23 4.42
C THR A 96 22.77 -3.04 5.37
N ILE A 97 22.36 -1.86 4.92
CA ILE A 97 22.19 -0.67 5.78
C ILE A 97 21.08 -0.93 6.81
N LEU A 98 19.95 -1.50 6.40
CA LEU A 98 18.84 -1.85 7.31
C LEU A 98 19.24 -2.90 8.34
N GLU A 99 20.00 -3.92 7.94
CA GLU A 99 20.57 -4.94 8.84
C GLU A 99 21.56 -4.31 9.82
N SER A 100 22.40 -3.38 9.36
CA SER A 100 23.37 -2.67 10.20
C SER A 100 22.66 -1.77 11.22
N ILE A 101 21.65 -1.01 10.79
CA ILE A 101 20.79 -0.20 11.68
C ILE A 101 20.05 -1.10 12.66
N SER A 102 19.56 -2.27 12.23
CA SER A 102 18.88 -3.23 13.09
C SER A 102 19.83 -3.82 14.13
N GLN A 103 21.05 -4.18 13.76
CA GLN A 103 22.09 -4.64 14.69
C GLN A 103 22.57 -3.53 15.64
N GLU A 104 22.63 -2.28 15.18
CA GLU A 104 22.96 -1.14 16.02
C GLU A 104 21.81 -0.84 17.00
N LYS A 105 20.55 -0.96 16.58
CA LYS A 105 19.39 -0.95 17.48
C LYS A 105 19.40 -2.12 18.46
N GLU A 106 19.87 -3.31 18.06
CA GLU A 106 19.96 -4.47 18.94
C GLU A 106 21.12 -4.36 19.94
N LYS A 107 22.26 -3.75 19.55
CA LYS A 107 23.39 -3.44 20.44
C LYS A 107 23.08 -2.27 21.37
N THR A 108 22.40 -1.24 20.88
CA THR A 108 21.89 -0.13 21.68
C THR A 108 20.78 -0.60 22.62
N ALA A 109 19.91 -1.54 22.20
CA ALA A 109 18.96 -2.21 23.09
C ALA A 109 19.69 -3.04 24.18
N LYS A 110 20.76 -3.76 23.85
CA LYS A 110 21.53 -4.54 24.86
C LYS A 110 22.28 -3.66 25.87
N THR A 111 22.67 -2.44 25.51
CA THR A 111 23.27 -1.46 26.43
C THR A 111 22.21 -0.71 27.26
N ILE A 112 21.06 -0.36 26.68
CA ILE A 112 19.94 0.32 27.39
C ILE A 112 19.22 -0.65 28.36
N VAL A 113 19.18 -1.96 28.06
CA VAL A 113 18.55 -2.97 28.94
C VAL A 113 19.28 -3.14 30.29
N ARG A 114 20.51 -2.63 30.44
CA ARG A 114 21.20 -2.66 31.74
C ARG A 114 20.92 -1.46 32.66
N GLU A 115 20.39 -0.34 32.14
CA GLU A 115 20.16 0.86 32.97
C GLU A 115 18.71 1.39 33.01
N ALA A 116 17.75 0.83 32.28
CA ALA A 116 16.35 1.24 32.41
C ALA A 116 15.39 0.05 32.57
N LYS A 117 15.45 -0.62 33.73
CA LYS A 117 14.27 -1.28 34.30
C LYS A 117 13.30 -0.21 34.82
N LYS A 118 12.68 0.55 33.91
CA LYS A 118 11.34 1.08 34.17
C LYS A 118 10.38 0.15 33.42
N PRO A 119 9.43 -0.52 34.10
CA PRO A 119 8.40 -1.25 33.37
C PRO A 119 7.70 -0.24 32.46
N ILE A 120 7.61 -0.55 31.15
CA ILE A 120 6.79 0.21 30.21
C ILE A 120 5.43 0.37 30.87
N THR A 121 5.08 1.62 31.15
CA THR A 121 3.87 1.93 31.90
C THR A 121 2.65 1.63 31.04
N ALA A 122 1.53 1.31 31.68
CA ALA A 122 0.26 1.06 31.00
C ALA A 122 -0.09 2.17 29.99
N ILE A 123 0.21 3.43 30.31
CA ILE A 123 0.02 4.58 29.42
C ILE A 123 0.95 4.61 28.22
N GLU A 124 2.21 4.20 28.35
CA GLU A 124 3.14 4.12 27.21
C GLU A 124 2.71 3.01 26.23
N ARG A 125 2.12 1.94 26.75
CA ARG A 125 1.46 0.92 25.93
C ARG A 125 0.21 1.46 25.24
N LEU A 126 -0.62 2.25 25.93
CA LEU A 126 -1.78 2.89 25.30
C LEU A 126 -1.36 3.88 24.20
N LYS A 127 -0.37 4.74 24.47
CA LYS A 127 0.14 5.72 23.50
C LYS A 127 0.76 5.08 22.25
N SER A 128 1.31 3.87 22.38
CA SER A 128 1.87 3.14 21.24
C SER A 128 0.82 2.34 20.46
N GLN A 129 -0.23 1.85 21.11
CA GLN A 129 -1.29 1.05 20.47
C GLN A 129 -2.52 1.89 20.05
N GLY A 130 -2.68 3.09 20.59
CA GLY A 130 -3.79 4.01 20.37
C GLY A 130 -5.08 3.64 21.11
N VAL A 131 -5.44 2.35 21.12
CA VAL A 131 -6.67 1.81 21.73
C VAL A 131 -6.35 0.53 22.49
N VAL A 132 -6.97 0.34 23.65
CA VAL A 132 -6.92 -0.91 24.43
C VAL A 132 -8.34 -1.36 24.76
N PHE A 133 -8.70 -2.58 24.33
CA PHE A 133 -10.01 -3.18 24.59
C PHE A 133 -9.98 -4.03 25.86
N SER A 134 -11.13 -4.17 26.54
CA SER A 134 -11.27 -5.03 27.71
C SER A 134 -10.90 -6.49 27.42
N GLU A 135 -11.18 -6.97 26.21
CA GLU A 135 -10.83 -8.32 25.73
C GLU A 135 -9.31 -8.58 25.75
N ASP A 136 -8.49 -7.56 25.42
CA ASP A 136 -7.03 -7.67 25.36
C ASP A 136 -6.36 -7.77 26.73
N VAL A 137 -7.11 -7.45 27.80
CA VAL A 137 -6.61 -7.33 29.16
C VAL A 137 -7.30 -8.27 30.15
N GLN A 138 -8.17 -9.17 29.69
CA GLN A 138 -8.86 -10.16 30.53
C GLN A 138 -7.90 -11.12 31.25
N TRP A 139 -6.69 -11.32 30.71
CA TRP A 139 -5.65 -12.14 31.34
C TRP A 139 -5.10 -11.53 32.64
N MET A 140 -5.36 -10.24 32.90
CA MET A 140 -4.90 -9.57 34.12
C MET A 140 -5.87 -9.79 35.29
N LYS A 141 -5.29 -9.85 36.50
CA LYS A 141 -6.03 -10.06 37.76
C LYS A 141 -6.97 -8.91 38.13
N SER A 142 -6.75 -7.70 37.61
CA SER A 142 -7.59 -6.52 37.91
C SER A 142 -7.66 -5.57 36.71
N PRO A 143 -8.40 -5.93 35.64
CA PRO A 143 -8.60 -5.07 34.47
C PRO A 143 -9.22 -3.72 34.85
N GLU A 144 -10.09 -3.68 35.85
CA GLU A 144 -10.80 -2.46 36.26
C GLU A 144 -9.82 -1.40 36.77
N LYS A 145 -8.88 -1.81 37.63
CA LYS A 145 -7.84 -0.91 38.17
C LYS A 145 -6.90 -0.40 37.08
N PHE A 146 -6.70 -1.20 36.03
CA PHE A 146 -5.90 -0.81 34.88
C PHE A 146 -6.58 0.31 34.09
N PHE A 147 -7.87 0.19 33.77
CA PHE A 147 -8.64 1.26 33.12
C PHE A 147 -8.76 2.52 33.98
N GLU A 148 -8.97 2.39 35.28
CA GLU A 148 -8.97 3.53 36.22
C GLU A 148 -7.63 4.27 36.23
N LYS A 149 -6.52 3.54 36.12
CA LYS A 149 -5.19 4.14 36.03
C LYS A 149 -5.01 4.89 34.71
N LEU A 150 -5.41 4.29 33.59
CA LEU A 150 -5.36 4.95 32.28
C LEU A 150 -6.20 6.23 32.27
N LYS A 151 -7.40 6.19 32.85
CA LYS A 151 -8.26 7.37 32.99
C LYS A 151 -7.59 8.50 33.77
N LYS A 152 -6.90 8.18 34.88
CA LYS A 152 -6.09 9.16 35.65
C LYS A 152 -4.89 9.70 34.88
N GLU A 153 -4.34 8.91 33.97
CA GLU A 153 -3.20 9.26 33.12
C GLU A 153 -3.60 10.00 31.83
N GLY A 154 -4.89 10.34 31.68
CA GLY A 154 -5.42 11.17 30.58
C GLY A 154 -6.11 10.40 29.45
N ALA A 155 -6.23 9.08 29.57
CA ALA A 155 -6.96 8.28 28.58
C ALA A 155 -8.47 8.47 28.69
N ILE A 156 -9.15 8.40 27.55
CA ILE A 156 -10.60 8.39 27.48
C ILE A 156 -11.06 6.94 27.59
N VAL A 157 -11.80 6.63 28.66
CA VAL A 157 -12.30 5.29 28.91
C VAL A 157 -13.81 5.27 28.69
N LEU A 158 -14.24 4.51 27.68
CA LEU A 158 -15.64 4.26 27.37
C LEU A 158 -16.08 2.99 28.10
N GLU A 159 -17.20 3.05 28.81
CA GLU A 159 -17.80 1.89 29.49
C GLU A 159 -19.23 1.69 29.00
N TYR A 160 -19.52 0.52 28.43
CA TYR A 160 -20.85 0.19 27.93
C TYR A 160 -21.11 -1.32 28.02
N GLY A 161 -22.23 -1.70 28.63
CA GLY A 161 -22.63 -3.12 28.72
C GLY A 161 -21.63 -4.04 29.45
N GLY A 162 -20.77 -3.49 30.32
CA GLY A 162 -19.70 -4.23 30.99
C GLY A 162 -18.40 -4.34 30.20
N GLU A 163 -18.34 -3.82 28.97
CA GLU A 163 -17.10 -3.66 28.22
C GLU A 163 -16.45 -2.31 28.49
N ARG A 164 -15.11 -2.27 28.48
CA ARG A 164 -14.32 -1.05 28.66
C ARG A 164 -13.32 -0.89 27.53
N ILE A 165 -13.24 0.32 27.00
CA ILE A 165 -12.31 0.66 25.91
C ILE A 165 -11.54 1.91 26.34
N ALA A 166 -10.23 1.80 26.48
CA ALA A 166 -9.36 2.95 26.71
C ALA A 166 -8.82 3.43 25.37
N ILE A 167 -8.86 4.74 25.18
CA ILE A 167 -8.47 5.41 23.96
C ILE A 167 -7.53 6.54 24.37
N ASP A 168 -6.43 6.70 23.63
CA ASP A 168 -5.58 7.88 23.78
C ASP A 168 -6.36 9.17 23.43
N SER A 169 -6.09 10.27 24.15
CA SER A 169 -6.80 11.53 23.96
C SER A 169 -6.62 12.09 22.54
N ASP A 170 -5.41 12.04 22.01
CA ASP A 170 -5.05 12.63 20.73
C ASP A 170 -5.68 11.81 19.59
N LEU A 171 -5.68 10.48 19.76
CA LEU A 171 -6.39 9.59 18.85
C LEU A 171 -7.91 9.83 18.89
N TRP A 172 -8.48 10.05 20.07
CA TRP A 172 -9.92 10.24 20.20
C TRP A 172 -10.41 11.53 19.53
N GLU A 173 -9.66 12.62 19.64
CA GLU A 173 -9.97 13.87 18.94
C GLU A 173 -9.96 13.66 17.43
N SER A 174 -8.87 13.11 16.90
CA SER A 174 -8.73 12.82 15.46
C SER A 174 -9.81 11.85 14.98
N PHE A 175 -10.15 10.84 15.78
CA PHE A 175 -11.21 9.87 15.48
C PHE A 175 -12.58 10.53 15.39
N ARG A 176 -12.92 11.45 16.31
CA ARG A 176 -14.22 12.15 16.27
C ARG A 176 -14.38 13.00 15.02
N GLU A 177 -13.34 13.71 14.62
CA GLU A 177 -13.34 14.52 13.41
C GLU A 177 -13.52 13.66 12.16
N GLU A 178 -12.77 12.55 12.07
CA GLU A 178 -12.84 11.65 10.92
C GLU A 178 -14.19 10.92 10.83
N VAL A 179 -14.76 10.49 11.96
CA VAL A 179 -16.08 9.84 11.99
C VAL A 179 -17.17 10.78 11.45
N GLN A 180 -17.12 12.07 11.80
CA GLN A 180 -18.11 13.05 11.34
C GLN A 180 -17.96 13.39 9.85
N SER A 181 -16.78 13.19 9.26
CA SER A 181 -16.54 13.44 7.83
C SER A 181 -17.06 12.31 6.92
N ILE A 182 -17.30 11.12 7.49
CA ILE A 182 -17.71 9.95 6.73
C ILE A 182 -19.21 9.96 6.46
N SER A 183 -19.57 10.05 5.18
CA SER A 183 -20.95 9.96 4.71
C SER A 183 -21.38 8.55 4.30
N ILE A 184 -20.50 7.55 4.41
CA ILE A 184 -20.78 6.18 4.01
C ILE A 184 -21.55 5.46 5.13
N ARG A 185 -22.75 4.97 4.82
CA ARG A 185 -23.60 4.22 5.77
C ARG A 185 -23.07 2.82 6.09
N ASP A 186 -22.37 2.19 5.15
CA ASP A 186 -21.84 0.85 5.36
C ASP A 186 -20.71 0.86 6.41
N VAL A 187 -20.85 0.01 7.43
CA VAL A 187 -19.92 -0.03 8.57
C VAL A 187 -18.53 -0.50 8.16
N ASP A 188 -18.44 -1.49 7.27
CA ASP A 188 -17.17 -2.09 6.88
C ASP A 188 -16.38 -1.14 5.96
N GLU A 189 -17.06 -0.51 5.01
CA GLU A 189 -16.46 0.52 4.16
C GLU A 189 -16.03 1.76 4.96
N ALA A 190 -16.90 2.27 5.84
CA ALA A 190 -16.58 3.40 6.72
C ALA A 190 -15.39 3.08 7.65
N SER A 191 -15.34 1.87 8.20
CA SER A 191 -14.22 1.43 9.05
C SER A 191 -12.90 1.36 8.30
N THR A 192 -12.93 1.02 7.00
CA THR A 192 -11.75 0.93 6.15
C THR A 192 -11.17 2.32 5.86
N LEU A 193 -12.01 3.34 5.74
CA LEU A 193 -11.57 4.73 5.60
C LEU A 193 -10.84 5.21 6.85
N ILE A 194 -11.42 4.97 8.03
CA ILE A 194 -10.77 5.32 9.31
C ILE A 194 -9.48 4.54 9.52
N GLU A 195 -9.46 3.26 9.15
CA GLU A 195 -8.27 2.44 9.22
C GLU A 195 -7.14 2.99 8.34
N SER A 196 -7.48 3.56 7.18
CA SER A 196 -6.52 4.16 6.26
C SER A 196 -5.99 5.52 6.75
N SER A 197 -6.80 6.31 7.46
CA SER A 197 -6.40 7.64 7.96
C SER A 197 -5.76 7.62 9.34
N LEU A 198 -6.27 6.81 10.26
CA LEU A 198 -5.87 6.79 11.68
C LEU A 198 -5.27 5.45 12.14
N GLY A 199 -5.23 4.44 11.26
CA GLY A 199 -4.60 3.16 11.50
C GLY A 199 -5.56 2.04 11.96
N GLU A 200 -5.03 0.81 11.98
CA GLU A 200 -5.79 -0.42 12.25
C GLU A 200 -6.58 -0.39 13.58
N SER A 201 -5.99 0.17 14.63
CA SER A 201 -6.64 0.30 15.94
C SER A 201 -7.89 1.19 15.89
N ALA A 202 -7.88 2.24 15.07
CA ALA A 202 -9.00 3.16 14.92
C ALA A 202 -10.15 2.53 14.11
N GLY A 203 -9.83 1.78 13.04
CA GLY A 203 -10.83 1.00 12.30
C GLY A 203 -11.50 -0.07 13.17
N LYS A 204 -10.72 -0.76 14.01
CA LYS A 204 -11.26 -1.70 15.02
C LYS A 204 -12.15 -1.00 16.04
N LEU A 205 -11.75 0.18 16.53
CA LEU A 205 -12.57 0.98 17.43
C LEU A 205 -13.91 1.35 16.79
N PHE A 206 -13.92 1.82 15.55
CA PHE A 206 -15.14 2.15 14.82
C PHE A 206 -16.12 0.96 14.74
N ARG A 207 -15.64 -0.19 14.26
CA ARG A 207 -16.45 -1.41 14.16
C ARG A 207 -17.02 -1.81 15.52
N LYS A 208 -16.20 -1.72 16.57
CA LYS A 208 -16.62 -2.05 17.93
C LYS A 208 -17.70 -1.08 18.43
N LEU A 209 -17.52 0.24 18.24
CA LEU A 209 -18.48 1.27 18.64
C LEU A 209 -19.82 1.15 17.89
N ALA A 210 -19.78 0.86 16.59
CA ALA A 210 -20.97 0.60 15.79
C ALA A 210 -21.71 -0.65 16.29
N LYS A 211 -20.98 -1.74 16.56
CA LYS A 211 -21.55 -3.00 17.07
C LYS A 211 -22.25 -2.85 18.42
N ILE A 212 -21.70 -2.04 19.32
CA ILE A 212 -22.30 -1.80 20.66
C ILE A 212 -23.36 -0.69 20.65
N GLY A 213 -23.63 -0.06 19.49
CA GLY A 213 -24.64 0.98 19.33
C GLY A 213 -24.23 2.36 19.86
N LEU A 214 -22.94 2.57 20.17
CA LEU A 214 -22.41 3.89 20.53
C LEU A 214 -22.13 4.75 19.30
N LEU A 215 -22.05 4.15 18.12
CA LEU A 215 -21.95 4.85 16.85
C LEU A 215 -23.18 4.53 16.00
N LEU A 216 -23.94 5.56 15.63
CA LEU A 216 -25.15 5.44 14.83
C LEU A 216 -25.06 6.37 13.62
N TYR A 217 -25.42 5.86 12.46
CA TYR A 217 -25.51 6.69 11.26
C TYR A 217 -26.81 7.50 11.32
N ASP A 218 -26.69 8.82 11.29
CA ASP A 218 -27.79 9.75 11.19
C ASP A 218 -28.20 9.86 9.72
N GLU A 219 -29.35 9.28 9.37
CA GLU A 219 -29.86 9.29 8.00
C GLU A 219 -30.26 10.70 7.53
N ASP A 220 -30.66 11.59 8.45
CA ASP A 220 -31.10 12.94 8.12
C ASP A 220 -29.91 13.84 7.79
N ASN A 221 -28.81 13.69 8.53
CA ASN A 221 -27.58 14.47 8.33
C ASN A 221 -26.54 13.77 7.45
N GLY A 222 -26.74 12.49 7.14
CA GLY A 222 -25.83 11.69 6.33
C GLY A 222 -24.44 11.49 6.95
N VAL A 223 -24.34 11.47 8.28
CA VAL A 223 -23.08 11.41 9.03
C VAL A 223 -23.17 10.41 10.19
N TRP A 224 -22.03 9.90 10.63
CA TRP A 224 -21.96 9.08 11.84
C TRP A 224 -21.96 9.95 13.10
N VAL A 225 -22.84 9.62 14.04
CA VAL A 225 -23.01 10.31 15.31
C VAL A 225 -22.61 9.40 16.46
N LEU A 226 -21.68 9.89 17.29
CA LEU A 226 -21.29 9.26 18.54
C LEU A 226 -22.33 9.55 19.63
N ARG A 227 -22.92 8.49 20.20
CA ARG A 227 -23.83 8.51 21.34
C ARG A 227 -23.11 8.15 22.64
N VAL A 228 -21.87 8.61 22.80
CA VAL A 228 -21.15 8.48 24.06
C VAL A 228 -21.72 9.55 25.01
N GLN A 229 -22.31 9.14 26.14
CA GLN A 229 -22.48 10.09 27.25
C GLN A 229 -21.07 10.48 27.67
N ASP A 230 -20.69 11.75 27.45
CA ASP A 230 -19.43 12.31 27.93
C ASP A 230 -19.40 12.16 29.46
N ILE A 231 -18.80 11.07 29.95
CA ILE A 231 -18.27 11.00 31.31
C ILE A 231 -16.84 11.55 31.23
N GLY A 232 -16.74 12.80 30.77
CA GLY A 232 -15.55 13.62 30.99
C GLY A 232 -15.31 13.79 32.50
N PRO A 233 -14.08 14.11 32.91
CA PRO A 233 -13.78 14.32 34.32
C PRO A 233 -14.67 15.46 34.83
N THR A 234 -15.56 15.16 35.77
CA THR A 234 -16.19 16.17 36.60
C THR A 234 -15.07 16.99 37.23
N SER A 235 -14.93 18.23 36.77
CA SER A 235 -14.21 19.25 37.52
C SER A 235 -15.00 19.44 38.83
N GLY A 236 -14.39 19.03 39.93
CA GLY A 236 -14.93 19.10 41.29
C GLY A 236 -13.90 18.61 42.28
#